data_AF-A0A1Z4IHT1-F1
#
_entry.id   AF-A0A1Z4IHT1-F1
#
_cell.length_a   1.000
_cell.length_b   1.000
_cell.length_c   1.000
_cell.angle_alpha   90.00
_cell.angle_beta   90.00
_cell.angle_gamma   90.00
#
_symmetry.space_group_name_H-M   'P 1'
#
loop_
_entity.id
_entity.type
_entity.pdbx_description
1 polymer ?
#
loop_
_entity_poly.entity_id
_entity_poly.type
_entity_poly.pdbx_seq_one_letter_code
_entity_poly.pdbx_strand_id
1 'polypeptide(L)'
;MGKHKKKQKNVPPWLAHENLFIPKTSQQITTDAGWEKISFDDAAKFFRPQTITDWRESFIEGFDDISDLLSAQGVDIDLEDEVAVDEFLANYKPQQINIVVAKAVYDTHAWVRILAISTPQDEEYYFHNHEIEAIRLGIELRKYLNLDIPVINDCQEAVRYLQGKYPNIGWQPRHCVSLAHRLKIAQATKVYNEQTWDEEWDEFLDEELIFDGTVD
;
A
#
# COMPACT_ATOMS: atom_id res chain seq x y z
N MET A 1 -42.44 -43.78 12.00
CA MET A 1 -41.79 -43.00 10.93
C MET A 1 -40.95 -41.90 11.57
N GLY A 2 -39.64 -42.10 11.66
CA GLY A 2 -38.74 -41.17 12.33
C GLY A 2 -38.47 -39.93 11.47
N LYS A 3 -38.63 -38.73 12.05
CA LYS A 3 -38.21 -37.48 11.42
C LYS A 3 -36.67 -37.49 11.32
N HIS A 4 -36.13 -37.65 10.12
CA HIS A 4 -34.70 -37.44 9.88
C HIS A 4 -34.35 -35.99 10.24
N LYS A 5 -33.47 -35.81 11.24
CA LYS A 5 -32.81 -34.52 11.50
C LYS A 5 -32.09 -34.11 10.21
N LYS A 6 -32.40 -32.93 9.67
CA LYS A 6 -31.60 -32.32 8.60
C LYS A 6 -30.16 -32.26 9.10
N LYS A 7 -29.24 -32.95 8.43
CA LYS A 7 -27.80 -32.68 8.60
C LYS A 7 -27.60 -31.21 8.20
N GLN A 8 -27.28 -30.38 9.18
CA GLN A 8 -26.75 -29.04 8.93
C GLN A 8 -25.54 -29.24 8.01
N LYS A 9 -25.57 -28.60 6.83
CA LYS A 9 -24.48 -28.64 5.85
C LYS A 9 -23.19 -28.28 6.58
N ASN A 10 -22.09 -28.94 6.24
CA ASN A 10 -20.74 -28.41 6.51
C ASN A 10 -20.66 -27.07 5.79
N VAL A 11 -20.92 -25.99 6.52
CA VAL A 11 -20.66 -24.64 6.08
C VAL A 11 -19.16 -24.41 6.34
N PRO A 12 -18.35 -24.13 5.31
CA PRO A 12 -16.97 -23.73 5.51
C PRO A 12 -16.84 -22.56 6.50
N PRO A 13 -15.81 -22.48 7.35
CA PRO A 13 -15.71 -21.51 8.44
C PRO A 13 -15.90 -20.03 8.03
N TRP A 14 -15.64 -19.68 6.76
CA TRP A 14 -15.76 -18.32 6.21
C TRP A 14 -17.19 -17.95 5.74
N LEU A 15 -18.13 -18.90 5.72
CA LEU A 15 -19.54 -18.68 5.37
C LEU A 15 -20.43 -18.38 6.59
N ALA A 16 -19.85 -18.33 7.80
CA ALA A 16 -20.51 -17.75 8.97
C ALA A 16 -20.26 -16.23 8.95
N HIS A 17 -21.03 -15.51 8.13
CA HIS A 17 -20.96 -14.05 7.92
C HIS A 17 -21.12 -13.20 9.20
N GLU A 18 -21.29 -13.79 10.38
CA GLU A 18 -21.70 -13.11 11.61
C GLU A 18 -20.54 -12.69 12.53
N ASN A 19 -19.28 -13.08 12.27
CA ASN A 19 -18.18 -12.91 13.23
C ASN A 19 -17.02 -11.99 12.80
N LEU A 20 -17.10 -11.32 11.65
CA LEU A 20 -16.01 -10.47 11.15
C LEU A 20 -16.03 -9.06 11.76
N PHE A 21 -17.14 -8.69 12.40
CA PHE A 21 -17.35 -7.34 12.89
C PHE A 21 -16.72 -7.17 14.27
N ILE A 22 -15.77 -6.25 14.38
CA ILE A 22 -15.32 -5.73 15.68
C ILE A 22 -16.07 -4.43 15.94
N PRO A 23 -16.87 -4.34 17.02
CA PRO A 23 -17.56 -3.11 17.36
C PRO A 23 -16.55 -1.97 17.56
N LYS A 24 -16.97 -0.73 17.30
CA LYS A 24 -16.09 0.43 17.41
C LYS A 24 -15.41 0.47 18.78
N THR A 25 -14.09 0.32 18.81
CA THR A 25 -13.30 0.44 20.02
C THR A 25 -12.63 1.81 20.06
N SER A 26 -12.38 2.33 21.27
CA SER A 26 -11.64 3.58 21.45
C SER A 26 -10.16 3.44 21.11
N GLN A 27 -9.62 2.23 21.16
CA GLN A 27 -8.26 1.88 20.78
C GLN A 27 -8.32 0.82 19.68
N GLN A 28 -7.87 1.18 18.49
CA GLN A 28 -7.75 0.30 17.33
C GLN A 28 -6.70 0.88 16.38
N ILE A 29 -6.05 0.00 15.62
CA ILE A 29 -5.26 0.40 14.46
C ILE A 29 -6.19 0.31 13.26
N THR A 30 -6.29 1.40 12.51
CA THR A 30 -7.10 1.46 11.31
C THR A 30 -6.18 1.33 10.10
N THR A 31 -6.53 0.46 9.15
CA THR A 31 -5.72 0.23 7.94
C THR A 31 -6.55 0.39 6.68
N ASP A 32 -5.94 0.90 5.63
CA ASP A 32 -6.52 0.95 4.28
C ASP A 32 -5.43 0.85 3.20
N ALA A 33 -5.83 0.44 2.00
CA ALA A 33 -5.06 0.65 0.79
C ALA A 33 -5.81 1.64 -0.10
N GLY A 34 -5.07 2.43 -0.87
CA GLY A 34 -5.67 3.42 -1.75
C GLY A 34 -4.73 3.92 -2.83
N TRP A 35 -5.32 4.54 -3.84
CA TRP A 35 -4.59 5.15 -4.93
C TRP A 35 -4.15 6.56 -4.57
N GLU A 36 -2.89 6.87 -4.82
CA GLU A 36 -2.33 8.21 -4.67
C GLU A 36 -1.65 8.63 -5.97
N LYS A 37 -1.81 9.90 -6.34
CA LYS A 37 -1.06 10.50 -7.46
C LYS A 37 0.19 11.16 -6.93
N ILE A 38 1.35 10.73 -7.43
CA ILE A 38 2.64 11.35 -7.10
C ILE A 38 3.37 11.79 -8.36
N SER A 39 4.35 12.68 -8.22
CA SER A 39 5.22 13.04 -9.34
C SER A 39 6.05 11.83 -9.76
N PHE A 40 6.41 11.75 -11.04
CA PHE A 40 7.24 10.66 -11.56
C PHE A 40 8.64 10.65 -10.90
N ASP A 41 9.21 11.82 -10.61
CA ASP A 41 10.49 11.93 -9.90
C ASP A 41 10.40 11.45 -8.44
N ASP A 42 9.27 11.66 -7.77
CA ASP A 42 9.06 11.09 -6.43
C ASP A 42 8.90 9.58 -6.49
N ALA A 43 8.22 9.05 -7.52
CA ALA A 43 8.09 7.61 -7.69
C ALA A 43 9.44 6.91 -7.88
N ALA A 44 10.35 7.53 -8.61
CA ALA A 44 11.71 7.02 -8.84
C ALA A 44 12.53 6.84 -7.54
N LYS A 45 12.08 7.42 -6.41
CA LYS A 45 12.71 7.23 -5.10
C LYS A 45 12.32 5.91 -4.43
N PHE A 46 11.24 5.28 -4.87
CA PHE A 46 10.64 4.12 -4.21
C PHE A 46 10.79 2.83 -4.99
N PHE A 47 11.05 2.93 -6.29
CA PHE A 47 11.09 1.78 -7.17
C PHE A 47 12.43 1.67 -7.88
N ARG A 48 12.74 0.44 -8.29
CA ARG A 48 13.95 0.16 -9.06
C ARG A 48 13.88 0.87 -10.41
N PRO A 49 15.02 1.28 -10.99
CA PRO A 49 15.06 1.92 -12.31
C PRO A 49 14.30 1.15 -13.39
N GLN A 50 14.39 -0.18 -13.40
CA GLN A 50 13.68 -1.01 -14.39
C GLN A 50 12.16 -0.84 -14.32
N THR A 51 11.57 -0.86 -13.11
CA THR A 51 10.13 -0.66 -12.93
C THR A 51 9.66 0.70 -13.44
N ILE A 52 10.49 1.73 -13.24
CA ILE A 52 10.22 3.08 -13.74
C ILE A 52 10.28 3.11 -15.28
N THR A 53 11.25 2.41 -15.87
CA THR A 53 11.35 2.23 -17.33
C THR A 53 10.10 1.55 -17.88
N ASP A 54 9.68 0.43 -17.29
CA ASP A 54 8.53 -0.34 -17.74
C ASP A 54 7.24 0.52 -17.70
N TRP A 55 7.05 1.33 -16.64
CA TRP A 55 5.91 2.25 -16.55
C TRP A 55 5.94 3.36 -17.58
N ARG A 56 7.12 3.92 -17.83
CA ARG A 56 7.30 4.93 -18.88
C ARG A 56 6.95 4.34 -20.24
N GLU A 57 7.42 3.13 -20.55
CA GLU A 57 7.14 2.45 -21.81
C GLU A 57 5.65 2.16 -21.97
N SER A 58 5.00 1.57 -20.96
CA SER A 58 3.54 1.34 -20.97
C SER A 58 2.75 2.64 -21.13
N PHE A 59 3.22 3.75 -20.55
CA PHE A 59 2.58 5.05 -20.71
C PHE A 59 2.71 5.57 -22.15
N ILE A 60 3.89 5.46 -22.75
CA ILE A 60 4.15 5.87 -24.14
C ILE A 60 3.33 5.01 -25.12
N GLU A 61 3.31 3.68 -24.93
CA GLU A 61 2.52 2.75 -25.75
C GLU A 61 1.01 3.05 -25.69
N GLY A 62 0.53 3.65 -24.60
CA GLY A 62 -0.86 4.04 -24.44
C GLY A 62 -1.27 5.30 -25.22
N PHE A 63 -0.34 6.02 -25.86
CA PHE A 63 -0.69 7.14 -26.75
C PHE A 63 -0.96 6.63 -28.15
N ASP A 64 -2.22 6.77 -28.56
CA ASP A 64 -2.63 6.53 -29.95
C ASP A 64 -2.06 7.59 -30.91
N ASP A 65 -1.75 8.79 -30.40
CA ASP A 65 -1.19 9.91 -31.17
C ASP A 65 -0.10 10.66 -30.37
N ILE A 66 1.12 10.65 -30.90
CA ILE A 66 2.30 11.33 -30.32
C ILE A 66 2.19 12.85 -30.44
N SER A 67 1.43 13.37 -31.42
CA SER A 67 1.29 14.81 -31.64
C SER A 67 0.58 15.52 -30.47
N ASP A 68 -0.40 14.86 -29.86
CA ASP A 68 -1.07 15.33 -28.64
C ASP A 68 -0.09 15.40 -27.46
N LEU A 69 0.81 14.42 -27.36
CA LEU A 69 1.83 14.38 -26.32
C LEU A 69 2.83 15.53 -26.44
N LEU A 70 3.36 15.76 -27.65
CA LEU A 70 4.28 16.86 -27.96
C LEU A 70 3.63 18.22 -27.67
N SER A 71 2.39 18.41 -28.13
CA SER A 71 1.61 19.62 -27.90
C SER A 71 1.38 19.87 -26.41
N ALA A 72 1.06 18.83 -25.63
CA ALA A 72 0.85 18.94 -24.19
C ALA A 72 2.13 19.30 -23.42
N GLN A 73 3.31 18.92 -23.94
CA GLN A 73 4.61 19.30 -23.37
C GLN A 73 5.12 20.64 -23.92
N GLY A 74 4.43 21.27 -24.88
CA GLY A 74 4.86 22.50 -25.52
C GLY A 74 6.14 22.34 -26.35
N VAL A 75 6.35 21.14 -26.90
CA VAL A 75 7.51 20.79 -27.73
C VAL A 75 7.10 20.85 -29.20
N ASP A 76 7.87 21.59 -30.01
CA ASP A 76 7.67 21.76 -31.45
C ASP A 76 8.70 20.91 -32.20
N ILE A 77 8.31 19.69 -32.57
CA ILE A 77 9.10 18.72 -33.34
C ILE A 77 8.30 18.36 -34.58
N ASP A 78 8.98 18.34 -35.73
CA ASP A 78 8.39 17.83 -36.97
C ASP A 78 8.16 16.32 -36.85
N LEU A 79 6.91 15.88 -37.00
CA LEU A 79 6.54 14.47 -36.92
C LEU A 79 7.17 13.62 -38.04
N GLU A 80 7.61 14.25 -39.14
CA GLU A 80 8.34 13.57 -40.23
C GLU A 80 9.83 13.34 -39.89
N ASP A 81 10.36 13.99 -38.84
CA ASP A 81 11.72 13.76 -38.33
C ASP A 81 11.72 12.63 -37.29
N GLU A 82 11.75 11.39 -37.77
CA GLU A 82 11.75 10.18 -36.94
C GLU A 82 12.85 10.18 -35.87
N VAL A 83 14.03 10.75 -36.18
CA VAL A 83 15.16 10.80 -35.24
C VAL A 83 14.86 11.73 -34.07
N ALA A 84 14.29 12.91 -34.35
CA ALA A 84 13.92 13.87 -33.31
C ALA A 84 12.76 13.34 -32.43
N VAL A 85 11.79 12.64 -33.04
CA VAL A 85 10.69 12.00 -32.30
C VAL A 85 11.23 10.89 -31.39
N ASP A 86 12.11 10.03 -31.89
CA ASP A 86 12.72 8.95 -31.10
C ASP A 86 13.55 9.50 -29.93
N GLU A 87 14.32 10.56 -30.14
CA GLU A 87 15.11 11.20 -29.09
C GLU A 87 14.22 11.85 -28.02
N PHE A 88 13.10 12.47 -28.42
CA PHE A 88 12.11 12.99 -27.47
C PHE A 88 11.49 11.85 -26.66
N LEU A 89 10.99 10.81 -27.32
CA LEU A 89 10.34 9.68 -26.66
C LEU A 89 11.32 9.02 -25.69
N ALA A 90 12.57 8.76 -26.08
CA ALA A 90 13.64 8.19 -25.25
C ALA A 90 13.84 8.93 -23.91
N ASN A 91 13.63 10.23 -23.90
CA ASN A 91 13.81 11.09 -22.72
C ASN A 91 12.50 11.49 -22.04
N TYR A 92 11.35 11.19 -22.64
CA TYR A 92 10.05 11.57 -22.11
C TYR A 92 9.79 10.90 -20.76
N LYS A 93 9.28 11.69 -19.81
CA LYS A 93 8.83 11.21 -18.49
C LYS A 93 7.41 11.70 -18.25
N PRO A 94 6.48 10.81 -17.87
CA PRO A 94 5.16 11.22 -17.38
C PRO A 94 5.28 12.24 -16.25
N GLN A 95 4.37 13.21 -16.17
CA GLN A 95 4.39 14.19 -15.08
C GLN A 95 3.97 13.60 -13.73
N GLN A 96 2.98 12.69 -13.76
CA GLN A 96 2.42 12.04 -12.58
C GLN A 96 2.14 10.57 -12.87
N ILE A 97 2.21 9.76 -11.82
CA ILE A 97 1.76 8.36 -11.85
C ILE A 97 0.82 8.07 -10.68
N ASN A 98 -0.09 7.12 -10.88
CA ASN A 98 -0.96 6.61 -9.83
C ASN A 98 -0.23 5.45 -9.14
N ILE A 99 0.03 5.53 -7.85
CA ILE A 99 0.60 4.44 -7.04
C ILE A 99 -0.44 3.90 -6.06
N VAL A 100 -0.28 2.65 -5.64
CA VAL A 100 -1.03 2.12 -4.50
C VAL A 100 -0.25 2.38 -3.22
N VAL A 101 -0.94 2.86 -2.21
CA VAL A 101 -0.39 3.15 -0.89
C VAL A 101 -1.18 2.40 0.16
N ALA A 102 -0.49 1.62 0.97
CA ALA A 102 -1.03 0.97 2.15
C ALA A 102 -0.71 1.82 3.39
N LYS A 103 -1.69 1.99 4.27
CA LYS A 103 -1.58 2.85 5.46
C LYS A 103 -2.08 2.12 6.70
N ALA A 104 -1.46 2.40 7.84
CA ALA A 104 -1.88 1.96 9.16
C ALA A 104 -1.77 3.11 10.16
N VAL A 105 -2.83 3.37 10.93
CA VAL A 105 -2.93 4.56 11.80
C VAL A 105 -3.44 4.18 13.19
N TYR A 106 -2.76 4.72 14.21
CA TYR A 106 -3.13 4.74 15.63
C TYR A 106 -2.96 6.18 16.16
N ASP A 107 -3.65 6.56 17.24
CA ASP A 107 -3.81 7.94 17.78
C ASP A 107 -2.65 8.93 17.52
N THR A 108 -1.40 8.49 17.69
CA THR A 108 -0.18 9.31 17.46
C THR A 108 0.85 8.66 16.51
N HIS A 109 0.56 7.48 15.95
CA HIS A 109 1.49 6.72 15.11
C HIS A 109 0.84 6.37 13.78
N ALA A 110 1.58 6.57 12.69
CA ALA A 110 1.10 6.21 11.36
C ALA A 110 2.24 5.62 10.54
N TRP A 111 1.96 4.52 9.86
CA TRP A 111 2.86 3.86 8.92
C TRP A 111 2.26 3.92 7.52
N VAL A 112 3.13 4.12 6.54
CA VAL A 112 2.77 4.22 5.13
C VAL A 112 3.76 3.42 4.32
N ARG A 113 3.27 2.56 3.42
CA ARG A 113 4.09 1.85 2.44
C ARG A 113 3.56 2.10 1.05
N ILE A 114 4.46 2.46 0.15
CA ILE A 114 4.17 2.55 -1.28
C ILE A 114 4.34 1.16 -1.87
N LEU A 115 3.32 0.66 -2.54
CA LEU A 115 3.30 -0.67 -3.15
C LEU A 115 3.60 -0.57 -4.65
N ALA A 116 4.30 -1.56 -5.19
CA ALA A 116 4.55 -1.66 -6.61
C ALA A 116 3.23 -1.79 -7.38
N ILE A 117 3.10 -0.98 -8.44
CA ILE A 117 1.97 -0.99 -9.37
C ILE A 117 2.21 -2.10 -10.41
N SER A 118 1.26 -3.02 -10.58
CA SER A 118 1.01 -3.64 -11.89
C SER A 118 0.02 -2.75 -12.65
N THR A 119 -0.47 -3.07 -13.83
CA THR A 119 -1.16 -2.07 -14.68
C THR A 119 -2.60 -1.75 -14.20
N PRO A 120 -3.08 -0.49 -14.29
CA PRO A 120 -4.38 -0.06 -13.74
C PRO A 120 -5.62 -0.83 -14.26
N GLN A 121 -5.53 -1.38 -15.47
CA GLN A 121 -6.66 -2.01 -16.16
C GLN A 121 -7.05 -3.36 -15.54
N ASP A 122 -6.12 -4.05 -14.87
CA ASP A 122 -6.35 -5.37 -14.29
C ASP A 122 -6.46 -5.35 -12.75
N GLU A 123 -6.27 -4.19 -12.11
CA GLU A 123 -5.95 -4.12 -10.68
C GLU A 123 -7.09 -3.83 -9.73
N GLU A 124 -8.23 -3.35 -10.22
CA GLU A 124 -9.43 -3.25 -9.37
C GLU A 124 -9.82 -4.64 -8.83
N TYR A 125 -9.53 -5.71 -9.60
CA TYR A 125 -9.68 -7.10 -9.16
C TYR A 125 -8.69 -7.51 -8.05
N TYR A 126 -7.49 -6.92 -8.01
CA TYR A 126 -6.43 -7.22 -7.04
C TYR A 126 -6.36 -6.26 -5.86
N PHE A 127 -7.27 -5.27 -5.78
CA PHE A 127 -7.31 -4.32 -4.68
C PHE A 127 -7.35 -4.98 -3.28
N HIS A 128 -7.97 -6.16 -3.18
CA HIS A 128 -7.95 -6.97 -1.96
C HIS A 128 -6.54 -7.41 -1.51
N ASN A 129 -5.60 -7.63 -2.44
CA ASN A 129 -4.21 -7.95 -2.11
C ASN A 129 -3.49 -6.76 -1.48
N HIS A 130 -3.77 -5.55 -1.94
CA HIS A 130 -3.20 -4.35 -1.34
C HIS A 130 -3.78 -4.07 0.04
N GLU A 131 -5.06 -4.39 0.25
CA GLU A 131 -5.68 -4.33 1.58
C GLU A 131 -5.09 -5.38 2.55
N ILE A 132 -4.67 -6.55 2.05
CA ILE A 132 -3.89 -7.52 2.84
C ILE A 132 -2.58 -6.90 3.32
N GLU A 133 -1.88 -6.15 2.46
CA GLU A 133 -0.65 -5.43 2.83
C GLU A 133 -0.93 -4.32 3.86
N ALA A 134 -2.03 -3.58 3.73
CA ALA A 134 -2.43 -2.59 4.72
C ALA A 134 -2.68 -3.21 6.11
N ILE A 135 -3.39 -4.34 6.16
CA ILE A 135 -3.58 -5.08 7.42
C ILE A 135 -2.24 -5.55 7.99
N ARG A 136 -1.32 -6.05 7.15
CA ARG A 136 0.03 -6.44 7.58
C ARG A 136 0.79 -5.27 8.20
N LEU A 137 0.75 -4.09 7.59
CA LEU A 137 1.32 -2.87 8.20
C LEU A 137 0.70 -2.58 9.57
N GLY A 138 -0.61 -2.72 9.72
CA GLY A 138 -1.27 -2.54 11.02
C GLY A 138 -0.82 -3.55 12.07
N ILE A 139 -0.57 -4.80 11.68
CA ILE A 139 -0.01 -5.83 12.57
C ILE A 139 1.41 -5.48 12.99
N GLU A 140 2.25 -4.99 12.08
CA GLU A 140 3.61 -4.58 12.43
C GLU A 140 3.62 -3.33 13.31
N LEU A 141 2.77 -2.33 13.03
CA LEU A 141 2.59 -1.18 13.90
C LEU A 141 2.14 -1.61 15.30
N ARG A 142 1.22 -2.57 15.40
CA ARG A 142 0.79 -3.15 16.68
C ARG A 142 1.95 -3.73 17.48
N LYS A 143 2.82 -4.50 16.80
CA LYS A 143 4.01 -5.11 17.41
C LYS A 143 5.02 -4.05 17.85
N TYR A 144 5.28 -3.05 17.00
CA TYR A 144 6.17 -1.94 17.29
C TYR A 144 5.74 -1.17 18.54
N LEU A 145 4.44 -0.91 18.68
CA LEU A 145 3.89 -0.23 19.86
C LEU A 145 3.81 -1.14 21.10
N ASN A 146 4.02 -2.45 20.94
CA ASN A 146 3.84 -3.47 21.98
C ASN A 146 2.46 -3.40 22.66
N LEU A 147 1.40 -3.18 21.87
CA LEU A 147 0.02 -3.08 22.34
C LEU A 147 -0.82 -4.23 21.78
N ASP A 148 -1.67 -4.85 22.60
CA ASP A 148 -2.63 -5.86 22.13
C ASP A 148 -3.97 -5.20 21.74
N ILE A 149 -3.96 -4.42 20.64
CA ILE A 149 -5.14 -3.70 20.13
C ILE A 149 -5.63 -4.29 18.79
N PRO A 150 -6.92 -4.17 18.46
CA PRO A 150 -7.45 -4.71 17.22
C PRO A 150 -6.95 -3.93 15.99
N VAL A 151 -6.62 -4.66 14.92
CA VAL A 151 -6.34 -4.10 13.59
C VAL A 151 -7.61 -4.20 12.75
N ILE A 152 -8.08 -3.06 12.24
CA ILE A 152 -9.36 -2.90 11.58
C ILE A 152 -9.18 -2.44 10.15
N ASN A 153 -9.85 -3.12 9.23
CA ASN A 153 -9.84 -2.78 7.80
C ASN A 153 -11.27 -2.84 7.22
N ASP A 154 -11.50 -2.18 6.10
CA ASP A 154 -12.82 -2.12 5.46
C ASP A 154 -13.05 -3.17 4.35
N CYS A 155 -12.01 -3.87 3.94
CA CYS A 155 -12.08 -4.97 2.98
C CYS A 155 -12.35 -6.30 3.69
N GLN A 156 -13.60 -6.77 3.62
CA GLN A 156 -14.01 -8.04 4.25
C GLN A 156 -13.19 -9.24 3.77
N GLU A 157 -12.87 -9.31 2.47
CA GLU A 157 -12.12 -10.44 1.92
C GLU A 157 -10.67 -10.47 2.42
N ALA A 158 -10.02 -9.31 2.52
CA ALA A 158 -8.67 -9.19 3.09
C ALA A 158 -8.64 -9.60 4.57
N VAL A 159 -9.63 -9.14 5.35
CA VAL A 159 -9.79 -9.54 6.77
C VAL A 159 -9.99 -11.05 6.88
N ARG A 160 -10.90 -11.64 6.08
CA ARG A 160 -11.16 -13.09 6.08
C ARG A 160 -9.90 -13.88 5.77
N TYR A 161 -9.12 -13.43 4.79
CA TYR A 161 -7.88 -14.09 4.39
C TYR A 161 -6.85 -14.16 5.53
N LEU A 162 -6.82 -13.14 6.40
CA LEU A 162 -5.83 -13.00 7.47
C LEU A 162 -6.30 -13.44 8.87
N GLN A 163 -7.60 -13.51 9.13
CA GLN A 163 -8.16 -13.85 10.45
C GLN A 163 -7.69 -15.21 10.99
N GLY A 164 -7.39 -16.18 10.12
CA GLY A 164 -6.85 -17.49 10.50
C GLY A 164 -5.32 -17.51 10.73
N LYS A 165 -4.62 -16.41 10.42
CA LYS A 165 -3.16 -16.31 10.48
C LYS A 165 -2.70 -15.40 11.62
N TYR A 166 -3.52 -14.43 12.01
CA TYR A 166 -3.18 -13.42 12.99
C TYR A 166 -4.38 -13.13 13.90
N PRO A 167 -4.17 -13.03 15.22
CA PRO A 167 -5.23 -12.68 16.17
C PRO A 167 -5.58 -11.19 16.11
N ASN A 168 -6.76 -10.85 16.65
CA ASN A 168 -7.24 -9.49 16.85
C ASN A 168 -7.25 -8.64 15.56
N ILE A 169 -7.74 -9.23 14.47
CA ILE A 169 -8.05 -8.53 13.21
C ILE A 169 -9.57 -8.54 13.03
N GLY A 170 -10.12 -7.41 12.60
CA GLY A 170 -11.55 -7.27 12.36
C GLY A 170 -11.90 -6.37 11.20
N TRP A 171 -13.17 -6.40 10.86
CA TRP A 171 -13.75 -5.59 9.81
C TRP A 171 -14.64 -4.49 10.40
N GLN A 172 -14.53 -3.28 9.83
CA GLN A 172 -15.50 -2.20 10.02
C GLN A 172 -15.80 -1.52 8.68
N PRO A 173 -17.00 -0.93 8.49
CA PRO A 173 -17.34 -0.22 7.26
C PRO A 173 -16.37 0.92 6.91
N ARG A 174 -16.17 1.18 5.60
CA ARG A 174 -15.26 2.22 5.06
C ARG A 174 -15.43 3.61 5.68
N HIS A 175 -16.64 4.03 6.01
CA HIS A 175 -16.85 5.34 6.65
C HIS A 175 -16.26 5.42 8.07
N CYS A 176 -16.10 4.29 8.76
CA CYS A 176 -15.43 4.23 10.06
C CYS A 176 -13.91 4.31 9.89
N VAL A 177 -13.36 3.65 8.86
CA VAL A 177 -11.92 3.59 8.55
C VAL A 177 -11.43 4.93 7.99
N SER A 178 -12.10 5.45 6.96
CA SER A 178 -11.72 6.70 6.26
C SER A 178 -11.70 7.96 7.13
N LEU A 179 -12.39 8.00 8.28
CA LEU A 179 -12.33 9.12 9.22
C LEU A 179 -10.95 9.26 9.89
N ALA A 180 -10.21 8.16 10.08
CA ALA A 180 -8.84 8.21 10.61
C ALA A 180 -7.82 8.76 9.59
N HIS A 181 -8.13 8.66 8.29
CA HIS A 181 -7.23 9.01 7.19
C HIS A 181 -7.39 10.46 6.70
N ARG A 182 -8.42 11.18 7.19
CA ARG A 182 -8.61 12.62 6.91
C ARG A 182 -7.57 13.52 7.60
N LEU A 183 -6.70 12.95 8.44
CA LEU A 183 -5.46 13.59 8.87
C LEU A 183 -4.52 13.64 7.67
N LYS A 184 -4.51 14.80 6.98
CA LYS A 184 -3.76 15.05 5.76
C LYS A 184 -2.32 14.53 5.84
N ILE A 185 -1.97 13.78 4.78
CA ILE A 185 -0.68 13.25 4.33
C ILE A 185 0.52 14.23 4.40
N ALA A 186 0.33 15.48 4.79
CA ALA A 186 1.39 16.49 4.90
C ALA A 186 2.40 16.26 6.05
N GLN A 187 2.15 15.29 6.94
CA GLN A 187 3.09 14.91 8.03
C GLN A 187 3.61 13.47 7.92
N ALA A 188 3.20 12.70 6.90
CA ALA A 188 3.66 11.33 6.65
C ALA A 188 4.79 11.26 5.60
N THR A 189 5.46 12.39 5.35
CA THR A 189 6.40 12.63 4.24
C THR A 189 7.85 12.22 4.54
N LYS A 190 8.05 11.01 5.05
CA LYS A 190 9.27 10.29 4.71
C LYS A 190 8.89 8.86 4.41
N VAL A 191 8.83 8.58 3.13
CA VAL A 191 8.83 7.21 2.64
C VAL A 191 10.27 6.72 2.80
N TYR A 192 10.46 5.82 3.75
CA TYR A 192 11.75 5.17 3.99
C TYR A 192 11.90 3.96 3.06
N ASN A 193 13.08 3.83 2.47
CA ASN A 193 13.46 2.75 1.56
C ASN A 193 13.81 1.49 2.37
N GLU A 194 13.34 0.33 1.93
CA GLU A 194 13.59 -1.00 2.55
C GLU A 194 15.08 -1.29 2.82
N GLN A 195 16.02 -0.70 2.06
CA GLN A 195 17.47 -0.90 2.31
C GLN A 195 17.96 -0.35 3.66
N THR A 196 17.28 0.66 4.24
CA THR A 196 17.61 1.19 5.57
C THR A 196 16.95 0.43 6.72
N TRP A 197 16.07 -0.55 6.44
CA TRP A 197 15.34 -1.29 7.48
C TRP A 197 16.21 -2.35 8.16
N ASP A 198 17.07 -3.05 7.40
CA ASP A 198 17.87 -4.15 7.93
C ASP A 198 19.24 -3.69 8.48
N GLU A 199 19.75 -2.52 8.07
CA GLU A 199 21.06 -2.00 8.51
C GLU A 199 20.99 -1.26 9.86
N GLU A 200 19.91 -0.53 10.17
CA GLU A 200 19.76 0.12 11.49
C GLU A 200 19.35 -0.85 12.62
N TRP A 201 18.85 -2.05 12.28
CA TRP A 201 18.53 -3.07 13.29
C TRP A 201 19.77 -3.81 13.81
N ASP A 202 20.85 -3.87 13.02
CA ASP A 202 22.13 -4.42 13.45
C ASP A 202 23.04 -3.35 14.11
N GLU A 203 22.96 -2.07 13.72
CA GLU A 203 23.73 -0.99 14.38
C GLU A 203 23.27 -0.70 15.82
N PHE A 204 21.98 -0.87 16.13
CA PHE A 204 21.48 -0.71 17.51
C PHE A 204 21.99 -1.79 18.48
N LEU A 205 22.39 -2.97 17.98
CA LEU A 205 22.97 -4.04 18.78
C LEU A 205 24.48 -3.84 19.04
N ASP A 206 25.18 -3.09 18.19
CA ASP A 206 26.61 -2.78 18.38
C ASP A 206 26.82 -1.49 19.22
N GLU A 207 25.91 -0.51 19.22
CA GLU A 207 26.02 0.68 20.08
C GLU A 207 25.62 0.44 21.55
N GLU A 208 24.72 -0.52 21.85
CA GLU A 208 24.45 -0.91 23.25
C GLU A 208 25.57 -1.74 23.91
N LEU A 209 26.56 -2.21 23.13
CA LEU A 209 27.71 -2.98 23.64
C LEU A 209 28.97 -2.13 23.90
N ILE A 210 28.96 -0.81 23.63
CA ILE A 210 30.11 0.08 23.88
C ILE A 210 29.95 0.95 25.14
N PHE A 211 28.83 0.86 25.88
CA PHE A 211 28.72 1.48 27.21
C PHE A 211 28.72 0.45 28.36
N ASP A 212 29.65 -0.52 28.28
CA ASP A 212 30.16 -1.20 29.48
C ASP A 212 31.10 -0.25 30.22
N GLY A 213 30.92 -0.16 31.53
CA GLY A 213 31.40 0.91 32.37
C GLY A 213 32.92 1.06 32.42
N THR A 214 33.35 2.32 32.36
CA THR A 214 34.43 2.87 33.19
C THR A 214 33.91 4.24 33.64
N VAL A 215 33.31 4.39 34.82
CA VAL A 215 33.94 4.45 36.15
C VAL A 215 35.40 4.92 36.06
N ASP A 216 35.58 6.24 35.98
CA ASP A 216 36.22 7.04 37.05
C ASP A 216 36.05 8.54 36.78
#